data_AF-A0A0C7LJD8-F1
#
_entry.id   AF-A0A0C7LJD8-F1
#
_cell.length_a   1.000
_cell.length_b   1.000
_cell.length_c   1.000
_cell.angle_alpha   90.00
_cell.angle_beta   90.00
_cell.angle_gamma   90.00
#
_symmetry.space_group_name_H-M   'P 1'
#
loop_
_entity.id
_entity.type
_entity.pdbx_description
1 polymer ?
#
loop_
_entity_poly.entity_id
_entity_poly.type
_entity_poly.pdbx_seq_one_letter_code
_entity_poly.pdbx_strand_id
1 'polypeptide(L)'
;MNKLYDIIKNYKQGNKESIIEVIELFNPLLNKLERQSNYYDIKSELTLFIIELMDKLPFENKKFCHDKYIVSYISKSIKNKYIYLNKKACDQLNKENEINLEILKNDRVENNLDMILFKDLIKSLTHKEQEIIIYKYGLNYSDIEIAELFNISRQSVNKTKTRALNKLKLMIN
;
A
#
# COMPACT_ATOMS: atom_id res chain seq x y z
N MET A 1 6.92 29.31 17.31
CA MET A 1 6.77 28.69 15.98
C MET A 1 7.58 29.51 15.00
N ASN A 2 8.57 28.91 14.34
CA ASN A 2 9.31 29.58 13.27
C ASN A 2 8.36 29.82 12.09
N LYS A 3 8.47 30.98 11.43
CA LYS A 3 7.69 31.24 10.21
C LYS A 3 8.18 30.29 9.12
N LEU A 4 7.25 29.77 8.31
CA LEU A 4 7.58 28.85 7.23
C LEU A 4 8.61 29.47 6.26
N TYR A 5 8.51 30.78 6.02
CA TYR A 5 9.52 31.52 5.26
C TYR A 5 10.94 31.35 5.82
N ASP A 6 11.13 31.44 7.14
CA ASP A 6 12.44 31.36 7.78
C ASP A 6 13.01 29.95 7.69
N ILE A 7 12.17 28.93 7.84
CA ILE A 7 12.54 27.51 7.68
C ILE A 7 13.06 27.26 6.25
N ILE A 8 12.32 27.74 5.24
CA ILE A 8 12.73 27.58 3.83
C ILE A 8 13.99 28.40 3.53
N LYS A 9 14.14 29.58 4.13
CA LYS A 9 15.36 30.39 3.99
C LYS A 9 16.58 29.62 4.51
N ASN A 10 16.48 29.01 5.69
CA ASN A 10 17.56 28.21 6.27
C ASN A 10 17.90 26.99 5.39
N TYR A 11 16.88 26.32 4.87
CA TYR A 11 17.06 25.24 3.89
C TYR A 11 17.85 25.71 2.66
N LYS A 12 17.47 26.84 2.08
CA LYS A 12 18.17 27.44 0.92
C LYS A 12 19.60 27.89 1.22
N GLN A 13 19.91 28.17 2.48
CA GLN A 13 21.27 28.50 2.96
C GLN A 13 22.13 27.26 3.26
N GLY A 14 21.60 26.05 3.02
CA GLY A 14 22.35 24.79 3.15
C GLY A 14 22.01 23.99 4.42
N ASN A 15 21.11 24.47 5.28
CA ASN A 15 20.66 23.69 6.42
C ASN A 15 19.65 22.62 5.98
N LYS A 16 20.14 21.40 5.74
CA LYS A 16 19.30 20.29 5.27
C LYS A 16 18.29 19.83 6.32
N GLU A 17 18.53 20.03 7.61
CA GLU A 17 17.58 19.61 8.67
C GLU A 17 16.26 20.37 8.59
N SER A 18 16.29 21.60 8.04
CA SER A 18 15.08 22.40 7.83
C SER A 18 14.07 21.74 6.88
N ILE A 19 14.47 20.74 6.08
CA ILE A 19 13.49 19.97 5.27
C ILE A 19 12.56 19.14 6.15
N ILE A 20 13.05 18.65 7.29
CA ILE A 20 12.29 17.81 8.22
C ILE A 20 11.16 18.66 8.80
N GLU A 21 11.47 19.89 9.24
CA GLU A 21 10.48 20.83 9.75
C GLU A 21 9.39 21.15 8.71
N VAL A 22 9.76 21.29 7.42
CA VAL A 22 8.77 21.49 6.34
C VAL A 22 7.88 20.26 6.19
N ILE A 23 8.45 19.06 6.15
CA ILE A 23 7.67 17.82 6.01
C ILE A 23 6.71 17.66 7.19
N GLU A 24 7.17 17.91 8.42
CA GLU A 24 6.34 17.85 9.62
C GLU A 24 5.16 18.84 9.56
N LEU A 25 5.38 20.06 9.06
CA LEU A 25 4.32 21.05 8.89
C LEU A 25 3.21 20.57 7.94
N PHE A 26 3.56 19.84 6.88
CA PHE A 26 2.60 19.30 5.91
C PHE A 26 2.12 17.88 6.24
N ASN A 27 2.66 17.23 7.28
CA ASN A 27 2.31 15.87 7.67
C ASN A 27 0.80 15.65 7.91
N PRO A 28 0.04 16.59 8.53
CA PRO A 28 -1.41 16.45 8.64
C PRO A 28 -2.13 16.35 7.28
N LEU A 29 -1.64 17.08 6.27
CA LEU A 29 -2.15 16.99 4.90
C LEU A 29 -1.77 15.65 4.26
N LEU A 30 -0.53 15.21 4.43
CA LEU A 30 -0.05 13.91 3.92
C LEU A 30 -0.87 12.75 4.49
N ASN A 31 -1.07 12.71 5.82
CA ASN A 31 -1.89 11.70 6.49
C ASN A 31 -3.36 11.73 6.05
N LYS A 32 -3.89 12.92 5.72
CA LYS A 32 -5.23 13.02 5.15
C LYS A 32 -5.30 12.39 3.77
N LEU A 33 -4.34 12.69 2.90
CA LEU A 33 -4.31 12.19 1.53
C LEU A 33 -4.02 10.69 1.46
N GLU A 34 -3.15 10.18 2.33
CA GLU A 34 -2.86 8.76 2.50
C GLU A 34 -4.14 7.96 2.75
N ARG A 35 -4.95 8.36 3.74
CA ARG A 35 -6.24 7.73 4.06
C ARG A 35 -7.27 7.79 2.91
N GLN A 36 -7.10 8.70 1.96
CA GLN A 36 -7.98 8.88 0.81
C GLN A 36 -7.45 8.19 -0.46
N SER A 37 -6.27 7.58 -0.40
CA SER A 37 -5.58 6.95 -1.53
C SER A 37 -5.74 5.44 -1.47
N ASN A 38 -5.89 4.81 -2.64
CA ASN A 38 -5.73 3.36 -2.76
C ASN A 38 -4.28 2.96 -3.14
N TYR A 39 -3.43 3.93 -3.46
CA TYR A 39 -2.01 3.72 -3.71
C TYR A 39 -1.26 3.67 -2.38
N TYR A 40 -0.71 2.49 -2.04
CA TYR A 40 -0.05 2.20 -0.76
C TYR A 40 1.12 3.15 -0.46
N ASP A 41 1.97 3.44 -1.46
CA ASP A 41 3.18 4.25 -1.28
C ASP A 41 2.95 5.77 -1.41
N ILE A 42 1.69 6.22 -1.44
CA ILE A 42 1.35 7.62 -1.73
C ILE A 42 2.04 8.61 -0.79
N LYS A 43 2.18 8.28 0.50
CA LYS A 43 2.77 9.20 1.48
C LYS A 43 4.27 9.36 1.26
N SER A 44 4.98 8.26 1.01
CA SER A 44 6.41 8.27 0.68
C SER A 44 6.67 9.08 -0.60
N GLU A 45 5.84 8.88 -1.62
CA GLU A 45 5.93 9.59 -2.90
C GLU A 45 5.63 11.09 -2.79
N LEU A 46 4.65 11.47 -1.99
CA LEU A 46 4.36 12.87 -1.70
C LEU A 46 5.45 13.51 -0.84
N THR A 47 6.08 12.76 0.06
CA THR A 47 7.21 13.23 0.87
C THR A 47 8.42 13.50 -0.01
N LEU A 48 8.76 12.56 -0.91
CA LEU A 48 9.80 12.75 -1.92
C LEU A 48 9.51 13.98 -2.78
N PHE A 49 8.26 14.15 -3.22
CA PHE A 49 7.86 15.33 -3.99
C PHE A 49 8.04 16.64 -3.23
N ILE A 50 7.83 16.69 -1.90
CA ILE A 50 8.11 17.90 -1.11
C ILE A 50 9.59 18.24 -1.15
N ILE A 51 10.47 17.24 -1.02
CA ILE A 51 11.93 17.43 -1.09
C ILE A 51 12.32 18.04 -2.43
N GLU A 52 11.86 17.43 -3.54
CA GLU A 52 12.11 17.94 -4.90
C GLU A 52 11.50 19.34 -5.13
N LEU A 53 10.34 19.61 -4.55
CA LEU A 53 9.66 20.90 -4.66
C LEU A 53 10.44 22.00 -3.96
N MET A 54 11.08 21.71 -2.82
CA MET A 54 11.84 22.73 -2.09
C MET A 54 13.03 23.22 -2.88
N ASP A 55 13.70 22.34 -3.65
CA ASP A 55 14.76 22.74 -4.57
C ASP A 55 14.24 23.69 -5.67
N LYS A 56 13.07 23.41 -6.22
CA LYS A 56 12.47 24.15 -7.36
C LYS A 56 11.58 25.32 -6.95
N LEU A 57 11.42 25.56 -5.64
CA LEU A 57 10.49 26.56 -5.12
C LEU A 57 10.93 27.97 -5.56
N PRO A 58 10.04 28.80 -6.14
CA PRO A 58 10.38 30.17 -6.56
C PRO A 58 10.47 31.12 -5.36
N PHE A 59 11.46 30.88 -4.49
CA PHE A 59 11.60 31.53 -3.19
C PHE A 59 11.84 33.04 -3.28
N GLU A 60 12.45 33.51 -4.37
CA GLU A 60 12.68 34.93 -4.65
C GLU A 60 11.40 35.72 -4.95
N ASN A 61 10.26 35.04 -5.09
CA ASN A 61 8.99 35.70 -5.32
C ASN A 61 8.62 36.58 -4.11
N LYS A 62 8.46 37.89 -4.33
CA LYS A 62 8.09 38.87 -3.30
C LYS A 62 6.83 38.49 -2.52
N LYS A 63 5.89 37.73 -3.11
CA LYS A 63 4.68 37.26 -2.41
C LYS A 63 4.99 36.27 -1.29
N PHE A 64 6.09 35.53 -1.37
CA PHE A 64 6.46 34.53 -0.36
C PHE A 64 6.95 35.13 0.96
N CYS A 65 7.06 36.46 1.08
CA CYS A 65 7.23 37.10 2.38
C CYS A 65 6.05 36.86 3.35
N HIS A 66 4.90 36.36 2.87
CA HIS A 66 3.81 35.89 3.72
C HIS A 66 3.63 34.37 3.59
N ASP A 67 3.74 33.68 4.72
CA ASP A 67 3.58 32.21 4.82
C ASP A 67 2.31 31.68 4.15
N LYS A 68 1.19 32.42 4.20
CA LYS A 68 -0.07 32.01 3.57
C LYS A 68 0.07 31.66 2.08
N TYR A 69 0.94 32.38 1.35
CA TYR A 69 1.15 32.13 -0.06
C TYR A 69 2.05 30.90 -0.29
N ILE A 70 3.05 30.70 0.57
CA ILE A 70 3.90 29.51 0.54
C ILE A 70 3.07 28.26 0.86
N VAL A 71 2.30 28.29 1.95
CA VAL A 71 1.42 27.19 2.36
C VAL A 71 0.44 26.85 1.24
N SER A 72 -0.21 27.86 0.64
CA SER A 72 -1.12 27.66 -0.48
C SER A 72 -0.43 27.02 -1.69
N TYR A 73 0.77 27.50 -2.04
CA TYR A 73 1.55 26.97 -3.17
C TYR A 73 1.93 25.51 -2.96
N ILE A 74 2.52 25.17 -1.81
CA ILE A 74 2.95 23.81 -1.48
C ILE A 74 1.73 22.89 -1.39
N SER A 75 0.67 23.31 -0.68
CA SER A 75 -0.57 22.52 -0.57
C SER A 75 -1.20 22.21 -1.91
N LYS A 76 -1.22 23.19 -2.82
CA LYS A 76 -1.77 23.01 -4.18
C LYS A 76 -0.89 22.07 -5.01
N SER A 77 0.43 22.20 -4.89
CA SER A 77 1.40 21.33 -5.54
C SER A 77 1.26 19.87 -5.07
N ILE A 78 1.17 19.65 -3.75
CA ILE A 78 0.94 18.32 -3.15
C ILE A 78 -0.36 17.71 -3.67
N LYS A 79 -1.47 18.46 -3.67
CA LYS A 79 -2.77 17.98 -4.16
C LYS A 79 -2.72 17.58 -5.64
N ASN A 80 -2.04 18.37 -6.47
CA ASN A 80 -1.89 18.05 -7.89
C ASN A 80 -1.07 16.78 -8.09
N LYS A 81 0.05 16.62 -7.36
CA LYS A 81 0.86 15.39 -7.39
C LYS A 81 0.06 14.18 -6.91
N TYR A 82 -0.73 14.32 -5.85
CA TYR A 82 -1.63 13.27 -5.35
C TYR A 82 -2.62 12.79 -6.42
N ILE A 83 -3.28 13.72 -7.12
CA ILE A 83 -4.20 13.38 -8.21
C ILE A 83 -3.46 12.65 -9.34
N TYR A 84 -2.28 13.15 -9.72
CA TYR A 84 -1.46 12.53 -10.75
C TYR A 84 -1.06 11.09 -10.38
N LEU A 85 -0.58 10.86 -9.16
CA LEU A 85 -0.14 9.55 -8.70
C LEU A 85 -1.31 8.55 -8.63
N ASN A 86 -2.47 8.96 -8.13
CA ASN A 86 -3.64 8.09 -8.08
C ASN A 86 -4.13 7.73 -9.49
N LYS A 87 -4.17 8.69 -10.42
CA LYS A 87 -4.49 8.41 -11.83
C LYS A 87 -3.50 7.43 -12.44
N LYS A 88 -2.19 7.68 -12.26
CA LYS A 88 -1.13 6.82 -12.76
C LYS A 88 -1.25 5.39 -12.21
N ALA A 89 -1.51 5.24 -10.91
CA ALA A 89 -1.69 3.94 -10.27
C ALA A 89 -2.92 3.21 -10.82
N CYS A 90 -4.06 3.91 -10.99
CA CYS A 90 -5.24 3.34 -11.63
C CYS A 90 -4.98 2.93 -13.08
N ASP A 91 -4.27 3.74 -13.86
CA ASP A 91 -3.92 3.43 -15.24
C ASP A 91 -2.97 2.24 -15.35
N GLN A 92 -2.02 2.11 -14.41
CA GLN A 92 -1.14 0.94 -14.31
C GLN A 92 -1.93 -0.33 -14.01
N LEU A 93 -2.82 -0.29 -13.01
CA LEU A 93 -3.71 -1.41 -12.71
C LEU A 93 -4.59 -1.78 -13.91
N ASN A 94 -5.13 -0.81 -14.63
CA ASN A 94 -5.96 -1.07 -15.81
C ASN A 94 -5.17 -1.68 -16.97
N LYS A 95 -3.92 -1.24 -17.19
CA LYS A 95 -3.02 -1.82 -18.20
C LYS A 95 -2.52 -3.20 -17.80
N GLU A 96 -2.29 -3.44 -16.52
CA GLU A 96 -2.00 -4.76 -15.97
C GLU A 96 -3.22 -5.69 -16.09
N ASN A 97 -4.45 -5.16 -15.98
CA ASN A 97 -5.68 -5.92 -16.18
C ASN A 97 -6.02 -6.20 -17.67
N GLU A 98 -5.38 -5.54 -18.64
CA GLU A 98 -5.43 -5.93 -20.06
C GLU A 98 -4.53 -7.14 -20.37
N ILE A 99 -3.75 -7.62 -19.39
CA ILE A 99 -2.96 -8.85 -19.49
C ILE A 99 -3.83 -10.05 -19.11
N ASN A 100 -4.28 -10.73 -20.16
CA ASN A 100 -4.84 -12.08 -20.25
C ASN A 100 -5.07 -12.80 -18.88
N LEU A 101 -6.33 -13.03 -18.51
CA LEU A 101 -6.75 -13.84 -17.36
C LEU A 101 -6.09 -15.24 -17.30
N GLU A 102 -5.51 -15.72 -18.41
CA GLU A 102 -4.70 -16.94 -18.47
C GLU A 102 -3.30 -16.81 -17.83
N ILE A 103 -2.69 -15.61 -17.81
CA ILE A 103 -1.36 -15.37 -17.22
C ILE A 103 -1.44 -15.29 -15.69
N LEU A 104 -2.54 -14.79 -15.13
CA LEU A 104 -2.83 -14.81 -13.68
C LEU A 104 -2.90 -16.23 -13.07
N LYS A 105 -3.02 -17.28 -13.90
CA LYS A 105 -2.89 -18.68 -13.45
C LYS A 105 -1.43 -19.09 -13.21
N ASN A 106 -0.46 -18.40 -13.81
CA ASN A 106 0.96 -18.77 -13.78
C ASN A 106 1.82 -17.83 -12.91
N ASP A 107 1.45 -16.55 -12.75
CA ASP A 107 2.29 -15.57 -12.03
C ASP A 107 1.94 -15.36 -10.55
N ARG A 108 1.20 -16.30 -9.92
CA ARG A 108 1.28 -16.45 -8.46
C ARG A 108 2.61 -17.11 -8.07
N VAL A 109 3.72 -16.50 -8.46
CA VAL A 109 4.91 -16.50 -7.61
C VAL A 109 4.61 -15.51 -6.50
N GLU A 110 3.70 -15.93 -5.61
CA GLU A 110 3.64 -15.45 -4.23
C GLU A 110 5.07 -15.26 -3.75
N ASN A 111 5.36 -14.14 -3.08
CA ASN A 111 6.60 -13.95 -2.35
C ASN A 111 6.98 -15.29 -1.71
N ASN A 112 8.07 -15.92 -2.15
CA ASN A 112 8.43 -17.27 -1.70
C ASN A 112 8.41 -17.37 -0.18
N LEU A 113 8.72 -16.27 0.50
CA LEU A 113 8.63 -16.12 1.94
C LEU A 113 7.19 -16.28 2.49
N ASP A 114 6.19 -15.62 1.91
CA ASP A 114 4.79 -15.69 2.35
C ASP A 114 4.21 -17.10 2.19
N MET A 115 4.53 -17.78 1.09
CA MET A 115 4.08 -19.16 0.86
C MET A 115 4.83 -20.16 1.76
N ILE A 116 6.10 -19.91 2.08
CA ILE A 116 6.85 -20.69 3.08
C ILE A 116 6.21 -20.52 4.47
N LEU A 117 5.98 -19.28 4.91
CA LEU A 117 5.31 -18.96 6.17
C LEU A 117 3.90 -19.57 6.25
N PHE A 118 3.15 -19.52 5.16
CA PHE A 118 1.82 -20.11 5.07
C PHE A 118 1.86 -21.63 5.20
N LYS A 119 2.80 -22.31 4.52
CA LYS A 119 3.02 -23.76 4.66
C LYS A 119 3.46 -24.14 6.07
N ASP A 120 4.32 -23.33 6.69
CA ASP A 120 4.75 -23.52 8.08
C ASP A 120 3.60 -23.38 9.07
N LEU A 121 2.67 -22.45 8.83
CA LEU A 121 1.48 -22.24 9.68
C LEU A 121 0.58 -23.48 9.69
N ILE A 122 0.44 -24.14 8.53
CA ILE A 122 -0.49 -25.27 8.37
C ILE A 122 0.17 -26.64 8.56
N LYS A 123 1.49 -26.70 8.83
CA LYS A 123 2.26 -27.96 8.89
C LYS A 123 1.73 -28.98 9.90
N SER A 124 1.04 -28.52 10.93
CA SER A 124 0.45 -29.33 12.00
C SER A 124 -0.90 -29.95 11.62
N LEU A 125 -1.52 -29.49 10.53
CA LEU A 125 -2.76 -30.05 10.01
C LEU A 125 -2.51 -31.38 9.29
N THR A 126 -3.55 -32.19 9.15
CA THR A 126 -3.46 -33.40 8.31
C THR A 126 -3.33 -33.03 6.83
N HIS A 127 -2.76 -33.92 6.01
CA HIS A 127 -2.58 -33.67 4.57
C HIS A 127 -3.85 -33.14 3.88
N LYS A 128 -4.99 -33.79 4.13
CA LYS A 128 -6.28 -33.40 3.55
C LYS A 128 -6.78 -32.03 4.03
N GLU A 129 -6.48 -31.67 5.27
CA GLU A 129 -6.78 -30.34 5.82
C GLU A 129 -5.86 -29.27 5.20
N GLN A 130 -4.56 -29.57 5.07
CA GLN A 130 -3.59 -28.69 4.41
C GLN A 130 -4.00 -28.40 2.98
N GLU A 131 -4.31 -29.43 2.19
CA GLU A 131 -4.73 -29.28 0.80
C GLU A 131 -5.97 -28.39 0.69
N ILE A 132 -7.03 -28.67 1.46
CA ILE A 132 -8.26 -27.86 1.41
C ILE A 132 -8.00 -26.42 1.83
N ILE A 133 -7.12 -26.16 2.82
CA ILE A 133 -6.75 -24.81 3.23
C ILE A 133 -5.91 -24.10 2.16
N ILE A 134 -4.97 -24.79 1.50
CA ILE A 134 -4.17 -24.26 0.38
C ILE A 134 -5.09 -23.88 -0.78
N TYR A 135 -5.94 -24.79 -1.24
CA TYR A 135 -6.86 -24.49 -2.34
C TYR A 135 -7.80 -23.32 -1.98
N LYS A 136 -8.31 -23.30 -0.74
CA LYS A 136 -9.25 -22.27 -0.31
C LYS A 136 -8.62 -20.88 -0.18
N TYR A 137 -7.48 -20.79 0.47
CA TYR A 137 -6.91 -19.51 0.92
C TYR A 137 -5.62 -19.15 0.19
N GLY A 138 -4.81 -20.12 -0.24
CA GLY A 138 -3.63 -19.87 -1.07
C GLY A 138 -3.98 -19.73 -2.56
N LEU A 139 -4.95 -20.51 -3.05
CA LEU A 139 -5.34 -20.53 -4.46
C LEU A 139 -6.69 -19.86 -4.76
N ASN A 140 -7.44 -19.45 -3.73
CA ASN A 140 -8.76 -18.78 -3.83
C ASN A 140 -9.88 -19.58 -4.51
N TYR A 141 -9.87 -20.90 -4.38
CA TYR A 141 -10.96 -21.73 -4.89
C TYR A 141 -12.21 -21.59 -4.01
N SER A 142 -13.39 -21.61 -4.64
CA SER A 142 -14.67 -21.71 -3.95
C SER A 142 -14.84 -23.11 -3.33
N ASP A 143 -15.74 -23.22 -2.35
CA ASP A 143 -16.02 -24.53 -1.72
C ASP A 143 -16.61 -25.53 -2.72
N ILE A 144 -17.18 -25.05 -3.84
CA ILE A 144 -17.72 -25.87 -4.93
C ILE A 144 -16.58 -26.38 -5.81
N GLU A 145 -15.68 -25.50 -6.25
CA GLU A 145 -14.52 -25.90 -7.07
C GLU A 145 -13.60 -26.89 -6.33
N ILE A 146 -13.43 -26.72 -5.02
CA ILE A 146 -12.69 -27.69 -4.18
C ILE A 146 -13.46 -29.01 -4.09
N ALA A 147 -14.79 -28.97 -3.96
CA ALA A 147 -15.61 -30.17 -3.87
C ALA A 147 -15.51 -31.00 -5.15
N GLU A 148 -15.57 -30.34 -6.30
CA GLU A 148 -15.40 -30.95 -7.62
C GLU A 148 -13.99 -31.52 -7.80
N LEU A 149 -12.96 -30.75 -7.42
CA LEU A 149 -11.56 -31.16 -7.52
C LEU A 149 -11.25 -32.43 -6.70
N PHE A 150 -11.78 -32.51 -5.49
CA PHE A 150 -11.56 -33.65 -4.59
C PHE A 150 -12.62 -34.76 -4.73
N ASN A 151 -13.58 -34.59 -5.65
CA ASN A 151 -14.73 -35.46 -5.85
C ASN A 151 -15.48 -35.79 -4.53
N ILE A 152 -15.76 -34.75 -3.74
CA ILE A 152 -16.49 -34.81 -2.46
C ILE A 152 -17.64 -33.80 -2.45
N SER A 153 -18.52 -33.87 -1.46
CA SER A 153 -19.56 -32.86 -1.31
C SER A 153 -19.01 -31.53 -0.79
N ARG A 154 -19.62 -30.41 -1.20
CA ARG A 154 -19.37 -29.06 -0.63
C ARG A 154 -19.43 -29.04 0.90
N GLN A 155 -20.34 -29.83 1.48
CA GLN A 155 -20.47 -29.95 2.94
C GLN A 155 -19.24 -30.61 3.59
N SER A 156 -18.65 -31.60 2.91
CA SER A 156 -17.42 -32.26 3.34
C SER A 156 -16.21 -31.33 3.31
N VAL A 157 -16.12 -30.49 2.26
CA VAL A 157 -15.14 -29.39 2.18
C VAL A 157 -15.31 -28.45 3.36
N ASN A 158 -16.53 -27.95 3.59
CA ASN A 158 -16.79 -27.01 4.67
C ASN A 158 -16.46 -27.61 6.05
N LYS A 159 -16.83 -28.87 6.31
CA LYS A 159 -16.52 -29.57 7.56
C LYS A 159 -15.01 -29.72 7.78
N THR A 160 -14.27 -30.05 6.73
CA THR A 160 -12.81 -30.22 6.81
C THR A 160 -12.11 -28.88 7.02
N LYS A 161 -12.53 -27.85 6.27
CA LYS A 161 -12.10 -26.45 6.44
C LYS A 161 -12.34 -25.96 7.88
N THR A 162 -13.54 -26.13 8.42
CA THR A 162 -13.87 -25.71 9.80
C THR A 162 -13.01 -26.44 10.83
N ARG A 163 -12.78 -27.74 10.66
CA ARG A 163 -11.90 -28.52 11.55
C ARG A 163 -10.46 -28.00 11.50
N ALA A 164 -9.93 -27.76 10.31
CA ALA A 164 -8.60 -27.21 10.11
C ALA A 164 -8.44 -25.84 10.80
N LEU A 165 -9.37 -24.92 10.57
CA LEU A 165 -9.36 -23.58 11.19
C LEU A 165 -9.44 -23.64 12.72
N ASN A 166 -10.24 -24.57 13.28
CA ASN A 166 -10.31 -24.74 14.73
C ASN A 166 -8.98 -25.23 15.32
N LYS A 167 -8.26 -26.13 14.64
CA LYS A 167 -6.93 -26.57 15.06
C LYS A 167 -5.92 -25.43 15.05
N LEU A 168 -5.91 -24.63 13.97
CA LEU A 168 -5.03 -23.46 13.88
C LEU A 168 -5.34 -22.45 14.98
N LYS A 169 -6.63 -22.22 15.27
CA LYS A 169 -7.05 -21.31 16.35
C LYS A 169 -6.54 -21.74 17.73
N LEU A 170 -6.46 -23.04 18.00
CA LEU A 170 -5.90 -23.57 19.25
C LEU A 170 -4.38 -23.40 19.37
N MET A 171 -3.67 -23.16 18.27
CA MET A 171 -2.21 -22.99 18.26
C MET A 171 -1.75 -21.54 18.44
N ILE A 172 -2.68 -20.59 18.27
CA ILE A 172 -2.43 -19.15 18.40
C ILE A 172 -2.81 -18.64 19.80
N ASN A 173 -3.55 -19.44 20.57
CA ASN A 173 -3.90 -19.21 21.98
C ASN A 173 -2.97 -19.98 22.91
#